data_AF-B7QFM3-F1
#
_entry.id   AF-B7QFM3-F1
#
_cell.length_a   1.000
_cell.length_b   1.000
_cell.length_c   1.000
_cell.angle_alpha   90.00
_cell.angle_beta   90.00
_cell.angle_gamma   90.00
#
_symmetry.space_group_name_H-M   'P 1'
#
loop_
_entity.id
_entity.type
_entity.pdbx_description
1 polymer ?
#
loop_
_entity_poly.entity_id
_entity_poly.type
_entity_poly.pdbx_seq_one_letter_code
_entity_poly.pdbx_strand_id
1 'polypeptide(L)'
;LNVAGFDVGLGDSLEDIRDMYRELNISGHRWLGDGDTNCYSFLLPTTRLEAAIADRKANNATSFVDKVYFWTTDSKTTIRKVLRLGVDGIITNHPEYLSAIIEEEEFKKTLRLASTQDNPFMRIP
;
A
#
# COMPACT_ATOMS: atom_id res chain seq x y z
N LEU A 1 -17.87 -0.45 -16.68
CA LEU A 1 -17.59 0.70 -15.79
C LEU A 1 -17.53 0.16 -14.37
N ASN A 2 -16.33 -0.18 -13.90
CA ASN A 2 -16.07 -0.57 -12.51
C ASN A 2 -14.71 0.02 -12.13
N VAL A 3 -14.67 1.35 -12.01
CA VAL A 3 -13.44 2.17 -11.92
C VAL A 3 -13.21 2.77 -10.54
N ALA A 4 -14.15 2.56 -9.61
CA ALA A 4 -14.07 3.06 -8.25
C ALA A 4 -13.36 2.05 -7.34
N GLY A 5 -12.51 2.56 -6.46
CA GLY A 5 -11.91 1.81 -5.35
C GLY A 5 -12.21 2.46 -4.01
N PHE A 6 -11.93 1.73 -2.94
CA PHE A 6 -12.24 2.09 -1.57
C PHE A 6 -10.98 2.03 -0.71
N ASP A 7 -10.87 2.96 0.22
CA ASP A 7 -9.90 2.94 1.30
C ASP A 7 -10.60 3.47 2.55
N VAL A 8 -10.36 2.82 3.69
CA VAL A 8 -10.85 3.25 4.99
C VAL A 8 -9.65 3.28 5.91
N GLY A 9 -9.23 4.51 6.22
CA GLY A 9 -7.98 4.82 6.91
C GLY A 9 -8.19 5.29 8.35
N LEU A 10 -7.13 5.87 8.93
CA LEU A 10 -7.00 6.37 10.32
C LEU A 10 -6.51 5.37 11.38
N GLY A 11 -5.93 4.24 10.95
CA GLY A 11 -5.25 3.33 11.88
C GLY A 11 -6.15 2.33 12.59
N ASP A 12 -7.42 2.22 12.19
CA ASP A 12 -8.33 1.16 12.64
C ASP A 12 -7.75 -0.23 12.41
N SER A 13 -8.21 -1.19 13.21
CA SER A 13 -7.76 -2.57 13.13
C SER A 13 -8.16 -3.18 11.78
N LEU A 14 -7.33 -4.10 11.27
CA LEU A 14 -7.63 -4.80 10.01
C LEU A 14 -8.90 -5.65 10.12
N GLU A 15 -9.22 -6.12 11.33
CA GLU A 15 -10.45 -6.88 11.60
C GLU A 15 -11.70 -6.02 11.44
N ASP A 16 -11.72 -4.83 12.04
CA ASP A 16 -12.87 -3.92 11.94
C ASP A 16 -13.12 -3.49 10.48
N ILE A 17 -12.05 -3.19 9.75
CA ILE A 17 -12.14 -2.81 8.34
C ILE A 17 -12.64 -3.97 7.47
N ARG A 18 -12.13 -5.19 7.71
CA ARG A 18 -12.60 -6.41 7.02
C ARG A 18 -14.09 -6.63 7.26
N ASP A 19 -14.52 -6.53 8.51
CA ASP A 19 -15.90 -6.79 8.92
C ASP A 19 -16.85 -5.73 8.36
N MET A 20 -16.45 -4.46 8.34
CA MET A 20 -17.15 -3.40 7.63
C MET A 20 -17.30 -3.70 6.13
N TYR A 21 -16.22 -4.07 5.43
CA TYR A 21 -16.32 -4.42 4.01
C TYR A 21 -17.25 -5.62 3.77
N ARG A 22 -17.24 -6.61 4.67
CA ARG A 22 -18.16 -7.76 4.63
C ARG A 22 -19.62 -7.31 4.77
N GLU A 23 -19.92 -6.45 5.74
CA GLU A 23 -21.28 -5.94 5.99
C GLU A 23 -21.82 -5.11 4.81
N LEU A 24 -20.94 -4.34 4.16
CA LEU A 24 -21.27 -3.53 2.98
C LEU A 24 -21.29 -4.31 1.66
N ASN A 25 -21.01 -5.62 1.69
CA ASN A 25 -20.84 -6.46 0.50
C ASN A 25 -19.78 -5.94 -0.49
N ILE A 26 -18.69 -5.35 0.02
CA ILE A 26 -17.55 -4.87 -0.77
C ILE A 26 -16.47 -5.96 -0.79
N SER A 27 -16.37 -6.68 -1.91
CA SER A 27 -15.47 -7.84 -2.06
C SER A 27 -14.21 -7.56 -2.89
N GLY A 28 -14.00 -6.32 -3.35
CA GLY A 28 -12.88 -5.98 -4.20
C GLY A 28 -12.66 -4.48 -4.32
N HIS A 29 -11.55 -4.12 -4.96
CA HIS A 29 -11.12 -2.74 -5.19
C HIS A 29 -10.73 -2.00 -3.91
N ARG A 30 -10.16 -2.72 -2.94
CA ARG A 30 -9.84 -2.22 -1.60
C ARG A 30 -8.36 -1.91 -1.49
N TRP A 31 -8.06 -0.62 -1.40
CA TRP A 31 -6.75 -0.12 -1.02
C TRP A 31 -6.71 0.01 0.51
N LEU A 32 -5.52 -0.13 1.09
CA LEU A 32 -5.31 0.15 2.50
C LEU A 32 -4.08 1.05 2.68
N GLY A 33 -4.31 2.22 3.26
CA GLY A 33 -3.26 3.13 3.68
C GLY A 33 -2.72 2.81 5.07
N ASP A 34 -1.39 2.90 5.22
CA ASP A 34 -0.76 2.93 6.53
C ASP A 34 0.31 4.02 6.60
N GLY A 35 0.36 4.71 7.74
CA GLY A 35 1.33 5.75 8.05
C GLY A 35 0.70 6.97 8.73
N ASP A 36 1.42 8.08 8.71
CA ASP A 36 1.10 9.29 9.49
C ASP A 36 1.75 10.52 8.84
N THR A 37 1.49 11.71 9.40
CA THR A 37 2.09 12.97 8.98
C THR A 37 3.62 12.86 8.90
N ASN A 38 4.20 13.35 7.81
CA ASN A 38 5.62 13.22 7.47
C ASN A 38 6.58 13.74 8.55
N CYS A 39 6.13 14.60 9.46
CA CYS A 39 6.92 15.10 10.59
C CYS A 39 7.34 14.01 11.58
N TYR A 40 6.59 12.90 11.67
CA TYR A 40 6.84 11.81 12.63
C TYR A 40 6.89 10.41 11.99
N SER A 41 6.61 10.28 10.69
CA SER A 41 6.40 8.98 10.03
C SER A 41 7.61 8.03 10.05
N PHE A 42 8.83 8.53 10.27
CA PHE A 42 10.04 7.70 10.41
C PHE A 42 10.19 7.02 11.78
N LEU A 43 9.47 7.46 12.81
CA LEU A 43 9.50 6.89 14.16
C LEU A 43 8.44 5.80 14.36
N LEU A 44 7.52 5.63 13.40
CA LEU A 44 6.40 4.72 13.56
C LEU A 44 6.78 3.26 13.25
N PRO A 45 6.25 2.31 14.04
CA PRO A 45 6.41 0.89 13.76
C PRO A 45 5.72 0.52 12.43
N THR A 46 6.33 -0.37 11.66
CA THR A 46 5.76 -0.89 10.41
C THR A 46 4.82 -2.07 10.60
N THR A 47 4.43 -2.38 11.84
CA THR A 47 3.65 -3.57 12.18
C THR A 47 2.29 -3.63 11.46
N ARG A 48 1.55 -2.52 11.41
CA ARG A 48 0.24 -2.48 10.73
C ARG A 48 0.41 -2.58 9.21
N LEU A 49 1.37 -1.85 8.64
CA LEU A 49 1.77 -1.98 7.24
C LEU A 49 2.13 -3.43 6.87
N GLU A 50 2.96 -4.09 7.66
CA GLU A 50 3.38 -5.48 7.43
C GLU A 50 2.20 -6.45 7.51
N ALA A 51 1.28 -6.26 8.46
CA ALA A 51 0.05 -7.05 8.54
C ALA A 51 -0.85 -6.86 7.32
N ALA A 52 -0.98 -5.63 6.81
CA ALA A 52 -1.74 -5.35 5.59
C ALA A 52 -1.13 -6.00 4.34
N ILE A 53 0.20 -5.95 4.23
CA ILE A 53 0.94 -6.62 3.16
C ILE A 53 0.77 -8.14 3.28
N ALA A 54 0.82 -8.69 4.49
CA ALA A 54 0.60 -10.11 4.73
C ALA A 54 -0.82 -10.54 4.35
N ASP A 55 -1.84 -9.75 4.70
CA ASP A 55 -3.23 -10.00 4.29
C ASP A 55 -3.37 -10.05 2.76
N ARG A 56 -2.84 -9.03 2.06
CA ARG A 56 -2.83 -8.96 0.58
C ARG A 56 -2.15 -10.19 -0.04
N LYS A 57 -0.97 -10.55 0.47
CA LYS A 57 -0.17 -11.69 -0.02
C LYS A 57 -0.82 -13.04 0.24
N ALA A 58 -1.47 -13.21 1.40
CA ALA A 58 -2.13 -14.47 1.75
C ALA A 58 -3.24 -14.84 0.76
N ASN A 59 -3.88 -13.82 0.17
CA ASN A 59 -4.87 -13.94 -0.90
C ASN A 59 -5.88 -15.09 -0.71
N ASN A 60 -6.35 -15.27 0.52
CA ASN A 60 -7.26 -16.35 0.89
C ASN A 60 -8.69 -15.83 1.08
N ALA A 61 -9.61 -16.70 1.47
CA ALA A 61 -11.03 -16.36 1.65
C ALA A 61 -11.29 -15.26 2.70
N THR A 62 -10.36 -15.02 3.62
CA THR A 62 -10.45 -13.97 4.65
C THR A 62 -9.68 -12.70 4.30
N SER A 63 -8.80 -12.75 3.29
CA SER A 63 -8.02 -11.61 2.83
C SER A 63 -8.90 -10.56 2.14
N PHE A 64 -8.78 -9.31 2.56
CA PHE A 64 -9.58 -8.22 2.01
C PHE A 64 -8.74 -7.10 1.38
N VAL A 65 -7.44 -7.04 1.62
CA VAL A 65 -6.60 -6.01 1.03
C VAL A 65 -6.23 -6.36 -0.40
N ASP A 66 -6.51 -5.47 -1.35
CA ASP A 66 -6.16 -5.66 -2.76
C ASP A 66 -4.88 -4.89 -3.15
N LYS A 67 -4.67 -3.72 -2.53
CA LYS A 67 -3.46 -2.90 -2.63
C LYS A 67 -3.09 -2.26 -1.30
N VAL A 68 -1.80 -2.04 -1.06
CA VAL A 68 -1.27 -1.36 0.12
C VAL A 68 -0.47 -0.14 -0.31
N TYR A 69 -0.69 1.00 0.35
CA TYR A 69 0.14 2.18 0.16
C TYR A 69 0.65 2.74 1.48
N PHE A 70 1.83 3.37 1.44
CA PHE A 70 2.40 4.07 2.58
C PHE A 70 2.30 5.58 2.41
N TRP A 71 1.90 6.30 3.45
CA TRP A 71 1.74 7.75 3.42
C TRP A 71 2.11 8.42 4.75
N THR A 72 2.48 9.69 4.81
CA THR A 72 3.22 10.41 3.77
C THR A 72 4.71 10.29 4.09
N THR A 73 5.56 10.06 3.08
CA THR A 73 7.01 10.01 3.30
C THR A 73 7.81 10.75 2.25
N ASP A 74 8.74 11.57 2.73
CA ASP A 74 9.69 12.34 1.92
C ASP A 74 11.14 11.84 2.11
N SER A 75 11.32 10.82 2.96
CA SER A 75 12.63 10.24 3.26
C SER A 75 12.97 9.16 2.25
N LYS A 76 14.05 9.34 1.49
CA LYS A 76 14.59 8.30 0.58
C LYS A 76 14.88 6.98 1.30
N THR A 77 15.28 7.05 2.57
CA THR A 77 15.52 5.85 3.39
C THR A 77 14.22 5.12 3.69
N THR A 78 13.17 5.85 4.07
CA THR A 78 11.85 5.27 4.34
C THR A 78 11.22 4.73 3.06
N ILE A 79 11.32 5.45 1.93
CA ILE A 79 10.86 4.97 0.62
C ILE A 79 11.48 3.60 0.32
N ARG A 80 12.80 3.45 0.38
CA ARG A 80 13.47 2.15 0.16
C ARG A 80 13.00 1.09 1.15
N LYS A 81 12.85 1.44 2.43
CA LYS A 81 12.35 0.52 3.46
C LYS A 81 10.96 -0.03 3.09
N VAL A 82 9.99 0.82 2.76
CA VAL A 82 8.62 0.36 2.48
C VAL A 82 8.50 -0.33 1.12
N LEU A 83 9.32 0.04 0.13
CA LEU A 83 9.43 -0.72 -1.12
C LEU A 83 9.91 -2.16 -0.87
N ARG A 84 10.90 -2.36 0.01
CA ARG A 84 11.36 -3.71 0.41
C ARG A 84 10.28 -4.51 1.13
N LEU A 85 9.44 -3.86 1.92
CA LEU A 85 8.30 -4.52 2.57
C LEU A 85 7.27 -4.99 1.53
N GLY A 86 7.13 -4.25 0.43
CA GLY A 86 6.30 -4.62 -0.72
C GLY A 86 5.01 -3.83 -0.86
N VAL A 87 5.03 -2.53 -0.52
CA VAL A 87 3.93 -1.61 -0.83
C VAL A 87 3.70 -1.47 -2.33
N ASP A 88 2.45 -1.26 -2.74
CA ASP A 88 2.08 -1.01 -4.14
C ASP A 88 2.11 0.48 -4.49
N GLY A 89 1.99 1.36 -3.49
CA GLY A 89 1.92 2.80 -3.66
C GLY A 89 2.61 3.57 -2.55
N ILE A 90 3.05 4.79 -2.86
CA ILE A 90 3.66 5.72 -1.92
C ILE A 90 3.05 7.10 -2.14
N ILE A 91 2.55 7.71 -1.08
CA ILE A 91 2.20 9.14 -1.07
C ILE A 91 3.41 9.91 -0.55
N THR A 92 3.88 10.87 -1.35
CA THR A 92 5.09 11.67 -1.08
C THR A 92 4.91 13.08 -1.64
N ASN A 93 5.54 14.07 -1.02
CA ASN A 93 5.66 15.42 -1.55
C ASN A 93 6.82 15.53 -2.58
N HIS A 94 7.66 14.49 -2.67
CA HIS A 94 8.85 14.43 -3.54
C HIS A 94 8.82 13.21 -4.47
N PRO A 95 7.88 13.15 -5.44
CA PRO A 95 7.75 12.00 -6.36
C PRO A 95 9.01 11.73 -7.20
N GLU A 96 9.85 12.74 -7.40
CA GLU A 96 11.15 12.62 -8.06
C GLU A 96 12.10 11.67 -7.32
N TYR A 97 11.96 11.52 -5.99
CA TYR A 97 12.77 10.59 -5.21
C TYR A 97 12.39 9.14 -5.50
N LEU A 98 11.10 8.84 -5.56
CA LEU A 98 10.63 7.51 -5.95
C LEU A 98 11.06 7.17 -7.38
N SER A 99 10.92 8.13 -8.30
CA SER A 99 11.32 7.96 -9.70
C SER A 99 12.82 7.67 -9.84
N ALA A 100 13.67 8.28 -9.01
CA ALA A 100 15.10 7.95 -9.01
C ALA A 100 15.41 6.61 -8.32
N ILE A 101 14.72 6.30 -7.22
CA ILE A 101 14.96 5.08 -6.43
C ILE A 101 14.55 3.83 -7.21
N ILE A 102 13.47 3.88 -7.98
CA ILE A 102 12.99 2.71 -8.72
C ILE A 102 13.97 2.27 -9.82
N GLU A 103 14.85 3.16 -10.27
CA GLU A 103 15.91 2.89 -11.24
C GLU A 103 17.20 2.32 -10.60
N GLU A 104 17.27 2.22 -9.28
CA GLU A 104 18.40 1.60 -8.57
C GLU A 104 18.47 0.09 -8.87
N GLU A 105 19.69 -0.47 -8.90
CA GLU A 105 19.90 -1.91 -9.19
C GLU A 105 19.07 -2.85 -8.32
N GLU A 106 18.80 -2.43 -7.08
CA GLU A 106 17.98 -3.16 -6.12
C GLU A 106 16.51 -3.32 -6.58
N PHE A 107 15.94 -2.30 -7.23
CA PHE A 107 14.50 -2.23 -7.51
C PHE A 107 14.16 -2.34 -8.99
N LYS A 108 15.01 -1.86 -9.90
CA LYS A 108 14.67 -1.73 -11.33
C LYS A 108 14.32 -3.03 -12.05
N LYS A 109 14.71 -4.17 -11.48
CA LYS A 109 14.43 -5.51 -12.05
C LYS A 109 13.12 -6.11 -11.52
N THR A 110 12.63 -5.63 -10.38
CA THR A 110 11.50 -6.22 -9.66
C THR A 110 10.31 -5.27 -9.57
N LEU A 111 10.55 -3.97 -9.65
CA LEU A 111 9.56 -2.91 -9.54
C LEU A 111 9.60 -2.01 -10.77
N ARG A 112 8.46 -1.40 -11.07
CA ARG A 112 8.32 -0.32 -12.05
C ARG A 112 7.18 0.60 -11.65
N LEU A 113 7.16 1.81 -12.20
CA LEU A 113 5.99 2.68 -12.07
C LEU A 113 4.79 2.05 -12.79
N ALA A 114 3.63 2.12 -12.15
CA ALA A 114 2.39 1.67 -12.75
C ALA A 114 2.00 2.58 -13.92
N SER A 115 1.42 2.00 -14.96
CA SER A 115 0.84 2.72 -16.09
C SER A 115 -0.67 2.57 -16.11
N THR A 116 -1.35 3.24 -17.04
CA THR A 116 -2.81 3.11 -17.22
C THR A 116 -3.25 1.70 -17.66
N GLN A 117 -2.32 0.82 -18.02
CA GLN A 117 -2.58 -0.57 -18.36
C GLN A 117 -2.62 -1.48 -17.12
N ASP A 118 -2.10 -1.02 -15.99
CA ASP A 118 -2.13 -1.77 -14.74
C ASP A 118 -3.48 -1.62 -14.06
N ASN A 119 -4.12 -2.75 -13.77
CA ASN A 119 -5.36 -2.74 -13.00
C ASN A 119 -5.03 -2.41 -11.53
N PRO A 120 -5.49 -1.26 -11.00
CA PRO A 120 -5.20 -0.85 -9.63
C PRO A 120 -5.90 -1.73 -8.59
N PHE A 121 -6.76 -2.67 -8.98
CA PHE A 121 -7.48 -3.57 -8.08
C PHE A 121 -6.97 -5.01 -8.14
N MET A 122 -6.00 -5.29 -9.01
CA MET A 122 -5.41 -6.62 -9.13
C MET A 122 -4.30 -6.82 -8.11
N ARG A 123 -4.48 -7.79 -7.20
CA ARG A 123 -3.45 -8.19 -6.24
C ARG A 123 -2.18 -8.62 -6.97
N ILE A 124 -1.04 -8.12 -6.50
CA ILE A 124 0.29 -8.56 -6.97
C ILE A 124 0.79 -9.62 -5.97
N PRO A 125 1.32 -10.77 -6.45
CA PRO A 125 1.89 -11.82 -5.61
C PRO A 125 2.97 -11.33 -4.63
#